data_AF-A0A2K4FBN5-F1
#
_entry.id   AF-A0A2K4FBN5-F1
#
_cell.length_a   1.000
_cell.length_b   1.000
_cell.length_c   1.000
_cell.angle_alpha   90.00
_cell.angle_beta   90.00
_cell.angle_gamma   90.00
#
_symmetry.space_group_name_H-M   'P 1'
#
loop_
_entity.id
_entity.type
_entity.pdbx_description
1 polymer ?
#
loop_
_entity_poly.entity_id
_entity_poly.type
_entity_poly.pdbx_seq_one_letter_code
_entity_poly.pdbx_strand_id
1 'polypeptide(L)'
;NADGLITPDEHEALEKANQDAADAKKNAQDKVDALPSDQRGNMPAELDKLHGIDVPDVNDSDSNGVSDDVDNQRSEAQLAVEAAKNADQAAQDKLKEANADGLITPDEHEALEKAN
;
A
#
# COMPACT_ATOMS: atom_id res chain seq x y z
N ASN A 1 -5.92 13.60 7.61
CA ASN A 1 -6.10 12.15 7.73
C ASN A 1 -5.57 11.71 9.09
N ALA A 2 -6.31 10.88 9.84
CA ALA A 2 -6.00 10.49 11.22
C ALA A 2 -5.55 9.03 11.36
N ASP A 3 -5.69 8.23 10.31
CA ASP A 3 -5.35 6.80 10.27
C ASP A 3 -4.04 6.52 9.52
N GLY A 4 -3.47 7.52 8.83
CA GLY A 4 -2.25 7.41 8.02
C GLY A 4 -2.48 6.78 6.64
N LEU A 5 -3.73 6.58 6.25
CA LEU A 5 -4.12 5.97 4.98
C LEU A 5 -4.61 7.02 3.98
N ILE A 6 -4.63 6.66 2.70
CA ILE A 6 -5.17 7.45 1.61
C ILE A 6 -5.95 6.49 0.74
N THR A 7 -7.28 6.61 0.80
CA THR A 7 -8.18 5.88 -0.10
C THR A 7 -8.27 6.57 -1.47
N PRO A 8 -8.78 5.89 -2.53
CA PRO A 8 -9.03 6.53 -3.81
C PRO A 8 -9.92 7.78 -3.72
N ASP A 9 -10.96 7.74 -2.88
CA ASP A 9 -11.87 8.87 -2.68
C ASP A 9 -11.17 10.05 -1.99
N GLU A 10 -10.32 9.78 -1.00
CA GLU A 10 -9.52 10.83 -0.35
C GLU A 10 -8.50 11.43 -1.30
N HIS A 11 -7.84 10.61 -2.12
CA HIS A 11 -6.91 11.06 -3.15
C HIS A 11 -7.60 11.98 -4.16
N GLU A 12 -8.74 11.57 -4.73
CA GLU A 12 -9.50 12.40 -5.67
C GLU A 12 -9.94 13.72 -5.03
N ALA A 13 -10.38 13.69 -3.77
CA ALA A 13 -10.74 14.90 -3.05
C ALA A 13 -9.54 15.86 -2.86
N LEU A 14 -8.34 15.32 -2.60
CA LEU A 14 -7.11 16.11 -2.49
C LEU A 14 -6.69 16.69 -3.84
N GLU A 15 -6.73 15.91 -4.91
CA GLU A 15 -6.47 16.40 -6.28
C GLU A 15 -7.41 17.55 -6.64
N LYS A 16 -8.70 17.36 -6.40
CA LYS A 16 -9.71 18.38 -6.67
C LYS A 16 -9.47 19.64 -5.85
N ALA A 17 -9.19 19.51 -4.55
CA ALA A 17 -8.91 20.65 -3.69
C ALA A 17 -7.64 21.41 -4.13
N ASN A 18 -6.60 20.68 -4.58
CA ASN A 18 -5.38 21.28 -5.09
C ASN A 18 -5.62 22.05 -6.40
N GLN A 19 -6.42 21.48 -7.30
CA GLN A 19 -6.83 22.13 -8.54
C GLN A 19 -7.68 23.38 -8.26
N ASP A 20 -8.67 23.29 -7.38
CA ASP A 20 -9.51 24.43 -6.99
C ASP A 20 -8.65 25.57 -6.38
N ALA A 21 -7.61 25.23 -5.59
CA ALA A 21 -6.68 26.20 -5.03
C ALA A 21 -5.79 26.85 -6.11
N ALA A 22 -5.31 26.07 -7.08
CA ALA A 22 -4.54 26.58 -8.21
C ALA A 22 -5.38 27.53 -9.09
N ASP A 23 -6.63 27.16 -9.37
CA ASP A 23 -7.57 27.99 -10.13
C ASP A 23 -7.94 29.28 -9.37
N ALA A 24 -8.16 29.19 -8.05
CA ALA A 24 -8.38 30.37 -7.21
C ALA A 24 -7.17 31.31 -7.20
N LYS A 25 -5.94 30.78 -7.10
CA LYS A 25 -4.71 31.56 -7.21
C LYS A 25 -4.61 32.25 -8.57
N LYS A 26 -4.88 31.52 -9.66
CA LYS A 26 -4.85 32.07 -11.02
C LYS A 26 -5.85 33.21 -11.20
N ASN A 27 -7.08 33.01 -10.72
CA ASN A 27 -8.13 34.03 -10.76
C ASN A 27 -7.77 35.27 -9.94
N ALA A 28 -7.13 35.09 -8.77
CA ALA A 28 -6.64 36.21 -7.96
C ALA A 28 -5.49 36.94 -8.66
N GLN A 29 -4.56 36.21 -9.29
CA GLN A 29 -3.47 36.77 -10.07
C GLN A 29 -3.99 37.66 -11.19
N ASP A 30 -4.99 37.19 -11.96
CA ASP A 30 -5.59 37.98 -13.05
C ASP A 30 -6.22 39.29 -12.55
N LYS A 31 -6.84 39.28 -11.36
CA LYS A 31 -7.39 40.49 -10.73
C LYS A 31 -6.29 41.44 -10.23
N VAL A 32 -5.21 40.91 -9.67
CA VAL A 32 -4.06 41.72 -9.23
C VAL A 32 -3.35 42.35 -10.42
N ASP A 33 -3.20 41.62 -11.52
CA ASP A 33 -2.55 42.11 -12.73
C ASP A 33 -3.36 43.18 -13.47
N ALA A 34 -4.68 43.18 -13.31
CA ALA A 34 -5.56 44.23 -13.82
C ALA A 34 -5.41 45.58 -13.09
N LEU A 35 -4.79 45.61 -11.90
CA LEU A 35 -4.54 46.85 -11.16
C LEU A 35 -3.33 47.61 -11.72
N PRO A 36 -3.34 48.96 -11.66
CA PRO A 36 -2.14 49.78 -11.80
C PRO A 36 -1.04 49.29 -10.85
N SER A 37 0.21 49.28 -11.30
CA SER A 37 1.32 48.67 -10.56
C SER A 37 1.54 49.26 -9.17
N ASP A 38 1.31 50.57 -9.00
CA ASP A 38 1.41 51.29 -7.72
C ASP A 38 0.31 50.90 -6.72
N GLN A 39 -0.81 50.34 -7.19
CA GLN A 39 -1.94 49.89 -6.38
C GLN A 39 -1.85 48.41 -5.98
N ARG A 40 -0.92 47.63 -6.55
CA ARG A 40 -0.80 46.18 -6.27
C ARG A 40 -0.27 45.86 -4.88
N GLY A 41 0.46 46.77 -4.25
CA GLY A 41 1.04 46.58 -2.92
C GLY A 41 1.80 45.26 -2.80
N ASN A 42 1.53 44.50 -1.73
CA ASN A 42 2.17 43.20 -1.45
C ASN A 42 1.41 41.99 -2.01
N MET A 43 0.31 42.20 -2.74
CA MET A 43 -0.55 41.10 -3.22
C MET A 43 0.20 40.07 -4.09
N PRO A 44 1.11 40.44 -5.00
CA PRO A 44 1.89 39.46 -5.77
C PRO A 44 2.72 38.53 -4.89
N ALA A 45 3.41 39.06 -3.88
CA ALA A 45 4.25 38.26 -2.99
C ALA A 45 3.41 37.34 -2.06
N GLU A 46 2.19 37.76 -1.70
CA GLU A 46 1.25 36.88 -0.99
C GLU A 46 0.73 35.75 -1.89
N LEU A 47 0.44 36.03 -3.17
CA LEU A 47 0.07 35.00 -4.14
C LEU A 47 1.22 34.02 -4.40
N ASP A 48 2.46 34.50 -4.47
CA ASP A 48 3.63 33.66 -4.71
C ASP A 48 3.80 32.58 -3.66
N LYS A 49 3.44 32.85 -2.40
CA LYS A 49 3.50 31.88 -1.28
C LYS A 49 2.46 30.77 -1.36
N LEU A 50 1.45 30.90 -2.22
CA LEU A 50 0.39 29.91 -2.38
C LEU A 50 0.85 28.81 -3.34
N HIS A 51 1.37 27.70 -2.81
CA HIS A 51 1.94 26.61 -3.62
C HIS A 51 1.01 25.41 -3.80
N GLY A 52 -0.11 25.35 -3.09
CA GLY A 52 -0.96 24.16 -3.04
C GLY A 52 -0.36 23.08 -2.15
N ILE A 53 -0.67 21.81 -2.47
CA ILE A 53 -0.17 20.63 -1.78
C ILE A 53 0.44 19.64 -2.77
N ASP A 54 1.34 18.80 -2.28
CA ASP A 54 1.72 17.56 -2.94
C ASP A 54 0.69 16.49 -2.53
N VAL A 55 -0.03 15.94 -3.51
CA VAL A 55 -1.03 14.90 -3.25
C VAL A 55 -0.30 13.57 -3.03
N PRO A 56 -0.48 12.90 -1.87
CA PRO A 56 0.14 11.61 -1.61
C PRO A 56 -0.49 10.51 -2.47
N ASP A 57 0.28 9.46 -2.78
CA ASP A 57 -0.24 8.29 -3.48
C ASP A 57 -1.28 7.53 -2.63
N VAL A 58 -2.22 6.85 -3.29
CA VAL A 58 -3.17 5.92 -2.66
C VAL A 58 -2.40 4.76 -2.02
N ASN A 59 -2.73 4.45 -0.77
CA ASN A 59 -2.13 3.33 -0.04
C ASN A 59 -3.16 2.42 0.67
N ASP A 60 -4.46 2.71 0.54
CA ASP A 60 -5.58 1.86 0.98
C ASP A 60 -6.56 1.75 -0.21
N SER A 61 -6.17 0.95 -1.20
CA SER A 61 -6.84 0.93 -2.52
C SER A 61 -8.25 0.36 -2.47
N ASP A 62 -8.53 -0.54 -1.53
CA ASP A 62 -9.83 -1.18 -1.36
C ASP A 62 -10.67 -0.56 -0.22
N SER A 63 -10.13 0.48 0.44
CA SER A 63 -10.79 1.23 1.52
C SER A 63 -11.18 0.33 2.70
N ASN A 64 -10.35 -0.68 2.98
CA ASN A 64 -10.58 -1.63 4.05
C ASN A 64 -9.98 -1.18 5.39
N GLY A 65 -9.26 -0.04 5.41
CA GLY A 65 -8.61 0.50 6.61
C GLY A 65 -7.27 -0.16 6.95
N VAL A 66 -6.68 -0.88 6.00
CA VAL A 66 -5.36 -1.51 6.07
C VAL A 66 -4.56 -1.03 4.87
N SER A 67 -3.29 -0.69 5.08
CA SER A 67 -2.45 -0.31 3.95
C SER A 67 -2.23 -1.49 3.01
N ASP A 68 -2.18 -1.24 1.70
CA ASP A 68 -1.93 -2.23 0.65
C ASP A 68 -0.65 -3.06 0.92
N ASP A 69 0.38 -2.45 1.50
CA ASP A 69 1.62 -3.15 1.91
C ASP A 69 1.37 -4.25 2.95
N VAL A 70 0.51 -3.98 3.94
CA VAL A 70 0.16 -4.92 5.00
C VAL A 70 -0.75 -6.01 4.45
N ASP A 71 -1.65 -5.69 3.52
CA ASP A 71 -2.46 -6.70 2.84
C ASP A 71 -1.62 -7.65 1.99
N ASN A 72 -0.62 -7.13 1.28
CA ASN A 72 0.35 -7.94 0.55
C ASN A 72 1.13 -8.89 1.50
N GLN A 73 1.66 -8.36 2.61
CA GLN A 73 2.36 -9.16 3.62
C GLN A 73 1.46 -10.26 4.21
N ARG A 74 0.18 -9.96 4.46
CA ARG A 74 -0.79 -10.94 4.94
C ARG A 74 -1.03 -12.04 3.93
N SER A 75 -1.17 -11.70 2.65
CA SER A 75 -1.32 -12.65 1.56
C SER A 75 -0.11 -13.60 1.44
N GLU A 76 1.10 -13.04 1.49
CA GLU A 76 2.35 -13.83 1.48
C GLU A 76 2.44 -14.77 2.70
N ALA A 77 2.09 -14.29 3.89
CA ALA A 77 2.07 -15.10 5.10
C ALA A 77 1.05 -16.25 4.99
N GLN A 78 -0.13 -16.00 4.43
CA GLN A 78 -1.14 -17.04 4.19
C GLN A 78 -0.60 -18.11 3.23
N LEU A 79 0.06 -17.72 2.14
CA LEU A 79 0.68 -18.64 1.20
C LEU A 79 1.78 -19.47 1.85
N ALA A 80 2.64 -18.86 2.67
CA ALA A 80 3.69 -19.56 3.40
C ALA A 80 3.12 -20.58 4.40
N VAL A 81 2.02 -20.24 5.08
CA VAL A 81 1.32 -21.16 5.98
C VAL A 81 0.73 -22.35 5.21
N GLU A 82 0.08 -22.11 4.07
CA GLU A 82 -0.44 -23.21 3.24
C GLU A 82 0.68 -24.09 2.67
N ALA A 83 1.80 -23.50 2.25
CA ALA A 83 2.97 -24.26 1.82
C ALA A 83 3.52 -25.13 2.96
N ALA A 84 3.62 -24.60 4.18
CA ALA A 84 4.06 -25.36 5.35
C ALA A 84 3.10 -26.51 5.68
N LYS A 85 1.78 -26.28 5.63
CA LYS A 85 0.77 -27.34 5.83
C LYS A 85 0.91 -28.45 4.80
N ASN A 86 1.11 -28.09 3.52
CA ASN A 86 1.29 -29.08 2.46
C ASN A 86 2.58 -29.88 2.63
N ALA A 87 3.68 -29.23 3.03
CA ALA A 87 4.94 -29.91 3.32
C ALA A 87 4.82 -30.86 4.52
N ASP A 88 4.19 -30.43 5.61
CA ASP A 88 3.93 -31.26 6.78
C ASP A 88 3.05 -32.47 6.42
N GLN A 89 1.97 -32.26 5.65
CA GLN A 89 1.11 -33.34 5.19
C GLN A 89 1.89 -34.34 4.33
N ALA A 90 2.73 -33.87 3.41
CA ALA A 90 3.57 -34.74 2.58
C ALA A 90 4.58 -35.54 3.41
N ALA A 91 5.17 -34.94 4.45
CA ALA A 91 6.05 -35.64 5.38
C ALA A 91 5.31 -36.72 6.17
N GLN A 92 4.11 -36.41 6.68
CA GLN A 92 3.26 -37.37 7.36
C GLN A 92 2.86 -38.54 6.46
N ASP A 93 2.55 -38.27 5.20
CA ASP A 93 2.16 -39.33 4.26
C ASP A 93 3.35 -40.23 3.88
N LYS A 94 4.54 -39.66 3.67
CA LYS A 94 5.77 -40.45 3.50
C LYS A 94 6.07 -41.33 4.72
N LEU A 95 5.88 -40.82 5.93
CA LEU A 95 6.06 -41.61 7.15
C LEU A 95 5.07 -42.78 7.21
N LYS A 96 3.80 -42.56 6.85
CA LYS A 96 2.80 -43.64 6.77
C LYS A 96 3.17 -44.68 5.73
N GLU A 97 3.64 -44.25 4.56
CA GLU A 97 4.09 -45.14 3.49
C GLU A 97 5.29 -45.99 3.90
N ALA A 98 6.31 -45.37 4.50
CA ALA A 98 7.49 -46.06 5.00
C ALA A 98 7.15 -47.08 6.11
N ASN A 99 6.18 -46.76 6.99
CA ASN A 99 5.78 -47.63 8.09
C ASN A 99 4.63 -48.60 7.72
N ALA A 100 4.33 -48.79 6.44
CA ALA A 100 3.14 -49.55 6.00
C ALA A 100 3.20 -51.05 6.37
N ASP A 101 4.40 -51.64 6.48
CA ASP A 101 4.61 -53.02 6.91
C ASP A 101 4.83 -53.16 8.44
N GLY A 102 4.78 -52.03 9.16
CA GLY A 102 4.99 -51.94 10.61
C GLY A 102 6.46 -51.86 11.04
N LEU A 103 7.41 -51.71 10.11
CA LEU A 103 8.83 -51.50 10.36
C LEU A 103 9.32 -50.27 9.58
N ILE A 104 10.44 -49.70 10.02
CA ILE A 104 11.17 -48.67 9.27
C ILE A 104 12.58 -49.21 9.07
N THR A 105 12.98 -49.38 7.81
CA THR A 105 14.34 -49.78 7.44
C THR A 105 15.30 -48.59 7.50
N PRO A 106 16.63 -48.82 7.58
CA PRO A 106 17.61 -47.74 7.54
C PRO A 106 17.49 -46.84 6.29
N ASP A 107 17.18 -47.44 5.13
CA ASP A 107 17.02 -46.71 3.87
C ASP A 107 15.76 -45.82 3.91
N GLU A 108 14.65 -46.32 4.45
CA GLU A 108 13.42 -45.54 4.65
C GLU A 108 13.61 -44.41 5.66
N HIS A 109 14.34 -44.66 6.75
CA HIS A 109 14.71 -43.61 7.71
C HIS A 109 15.54 -42.50 7.04
N GLU A 110 16.53 -42.85 6.23
CA GLU A 110 17.34 -41.85 5.52
C GLU A 110 16.50 -41.05 4.50
N ALA A 111 15.53 -41.69 3.84
CA ALA A 111 14.61 -41.02 2.93
C ALA A 111 13.66 -40.05 3.63
N LEU A 112 13.21 -40.37 4.85
CA LEU A 112 12.36 -39.50 5.68
C LEU A 112 13.12 -38.27 6.19
N GLU A 113 14.37 -38.46 6.65
CA GLU A 113 15.23 -37.35 7.10
C GLU A 113 15.50 -36.32 5.98
N LYS A 114 15.62 -36.77 4.72
CA LYS A 114 15.80 -35.87 3.57
C LYS A 114 14.52 -35.14 3.14
N ALA A 115 13.36 -35.61 3.60
CA ALA A 115 12.06 -35.07 3.22
C ALA A 115 11.55 -33.99 4.18
N ASN A 116 12.19 -33.82 5.34
CA ASN A 116 11.92 -32.82 6.37
C ASN A 116 12.97 -31.71 6.37
#